data_AF-A0A1H6B6N0-F1
#
_entry.id   AF-A0A1H6B6N0-F1
#
_cell.length_a   1.000
_cell.length_b   1.000
_cell.length_c   1.000
_cell.angle_alpha   90.00
_cell.angle_beta   90.00
_cell.angle_gamma   90.00
#
_symmetry.space_group_name_H-M   'P 1'
#
loop_
_entity.id
_entity.type
_entity.pdbx_description
1 polymer ?
#
loop_
_entity_poly.entity_id
_entity_poly.type
_entity_poly.pdbx_seq_one_letter_code
_entity_poly.pdbx_strand_id
1 'polypeptide(L)'
;MRRQLENLIERLTKVTVQPPADGRTPAVPGASVLGELHALRHRLPGLTGSLVASADGLPVAADLPPQVEPAGMAALTTSGLALSQRIALTVQDGGFQEVVIRATGGYVVTYAAGLVASLTVLAGPGVNVGRLHLESRPAAARIAALLEEAGAAAPRPPPAEGPRHRRNRQ
;
A
#
# COMPACT_ATOMS: atom_id res chain seq x y z
N MET A 1 43.76 -16.52 3.36
CA MET A 1 42.34 -16.90 3.51
C MET A 1 41.42 -15.77 4.00
N ARG A 2 41.81 -14.89 4.93
CA ARG A 2 40.94 -13.77 5.43
C ARG A 2 40.43 -12.81 4.33
N ARG A 3 41.28 -12.43 3.35
CA ARG A 3 40.90 -11.51 2.26
C ARG A 3 39.81 -12.02 1.31
N GLN A 4 39.64 -13.35 1.17
CA GLN A 4 38.57 -13.88 0.31
C GLN A 4 37.19 -13.79 0.97
N LEU A 5 37.13 -13.70 2.31
CA LEU A 5 35.88 -13.54 3.05
C LEU A 5 35.43 -12.07 3.08
N GLU A 6 36.37 -11.12 3.17
CA GLU A 6 36.09 -9.68 3.11
C GLU A 6 35.52 -9.27 1.72
N ASN A 7 36.10 -9.79 0.64
CA ASN A 7 35.59 -9.56 -0.72
C ASN A 7 34.21 -10.19 -0.98
N LEU A 8 33.83 -11.21 -0.21
CA LEU A 8 32.52 -11.87 -0.33
C LEU A 8 31.43 -11.08 0.39
N ILE A 9 31.76 -10.45 1.52
CA ILE A 9 30.84 -9.59 2.30
C ILE A 9 30.56 -8.27 1.56
N GLU A 10 31.58 -7.64 0.97
CA GLU A 10 31.39 -6.41 0.17
C GLU A 10 30.51 -6.61 -1.08
N ARG A 11 30.53 -7.81 -1.68
CA ARG A 11 29.72 -8.11 -2.87
C ARG A 11 28.24 -8.38 -2.55
N LEU A 12 27.91 -8.74 -1.32
CA LEU A 12 26.53 -9.01 -0.90
C LEU A 12 25.74 -7.73 -0.55
N THR A 13 26.41 -6.62 -0.23
CA THR A 13 25.74 -5.34 0.10
C THR A 13 25.46 -4.47 -1.14
N LYS A 14 25.97 -4.84 -2.31
CA LYS A 14 25.81 -4.07 -3.55
C LYS A 14 24.58 -4.50 -4.34
N VAL A 15 23.40 -4.42 -3.71
CA VAL A 15 22.14 -4.33 -4.47
C VAL A 15 22.08 -2.93 -5.07
N THR A 16 22.74 -2.77 -6.20
CA THR A 16 22.62 -1.57 -7.04
C THR A 16 21.34 -1.73 -7.85
N VAL A 17 20.29 -1.04 -7.42
CA VAL A 17 19.18 -0.69 -8.31
C VAL A 17 19.78 0.22 -9.38
N GLN A 18 19.97 -0.31 -10.58
CA GLN A 18 20.38 0.46 -11.75
C GLN A 18 19.27 1.47 -12.08
N PRO A 19 19.54 2.79 -12.13
CA PRO A 19 18.53 3.74 -12.57
C PRO A 19 18.24 3.52 -14.08
N PRO A 20 16.97 3.58 -14.52
CA PRO A 20 16.63 3.44 -15.93
C PRO A 20 17.20 4.60 -16.75
N ALA A 21 17.62 4.31 -17.98
CA ALA A 21 18.32 5.22 -18.90
C ALA A 21 17.41 6.27 -19.57
N ASP A 22 16.14 6.32 -19.18
CA ASP A 22 15.16 7.28 -19.69
C ASP A 22 14.92 8.25 -18.53
N GLY A 23 15.18 9.56 -18.71
CA GLY A 23 15.14 10.60 -17.66
C GLY A 23 13.80 10.83 -16.94
N ARG A 24 12.92 9.83 -16.89
CA ARG A 24 11.76 9.70 -16.03
C ARG A 24 12.19 8.89 -14.81
N THR A 25 12.57 9.56 -13.73
CA THR A 25 12.80 8.90 -12.44
C THR A 25 11.57 8.04 -12.14
N PRO A 26 11.69 6.70 -11.96
CA PRO A 26 10.55 5.92 -11.54
C PRO A 26 10.13 6.48 -10.18
N ALA A 27 8.95 7.09 -10.13
CA ALA A 27 8.43 7.62 -8.88
C ALA A 27 8.36 6.45 -7.91
N VAL A 28 9.14 6.50 -6.83
CA VAL A 28 9.03 5.51 -5.77
C VAL A 28 7.56 5.51 -5.36
N PRO A 29 6.83 4.38 -5.44
CA PRO A 29 5.37 4.39 -5.32
C PRO A 29 4.91 5.05 -4.01
N GLY A 30 5.68 4.86 -2.94
CA GLY A 30 5.45 5.51 -1.65
C GLY A 30 5.49 7.04 -1.68
N ALA A 31 6.33 7.69 -2.50
CA ALA A 31 6.41 9.14 -2.57
C ALA A 31 5.17 9.75 -3.25
N SER A 32 4.69 9.16 -4.35
CA SER A 32 3.46 9.60 -5.01
C SER A 32 2.23 9.37 -4.12
N VAL A 33 2.17 8.22 -3.45
CA VAL A 33 1.09 7.91 -2.51
C VAL A 33 1.11 8.87 -1.33
N LEU A 34 2.27 9.17 -0.74
CA LEU A 34 2.40 10.15 0.34
C LEU A 34 1.95 11.55 -0.12
N GLY A 35 2.24 11.92 -1.37
CA GLY A 35 1.72 13.14 -1.99
C GLY A 35 0.19 13.20 -2.01
N GLU A 36 -0.48 12.11 -2.38
CA GLU A 36 -1.95 12.04 -2.33
C GLU A 36 -2.49 12.08 -0.90
N LEU A 37 -1.82 11.45 0.07
CA LEU A 37 -2.20 11.54 1.49
C LEU A 37 -2.15 12.97 2.01
N HIS A 38 -1.06 13.70 1.71
CA HIS A 38 -0.96 15.11 2.03
C HIS A 38 -2.05 15.92 1.33
N ALA A 39 -2.30 15.69 0.04
CA ALA A 39 -3.37 16.38 -0.68
C ALA A 39 -4.75 16.14 -0.04
N LEU A 40 -5.02 14.91 0.42
CA LEU A 40 -6.23 14.56 1.15
C LEU A 40 -6.35 15.34 2.47
N ARG A 41 -5.25 15.45 3.23
CA ARG A 41 -5.20 16.24 4.48
C ARG A 41 -5.53 17.72 4.25
N HIS A 42 -5.10 18.30 3.13
CA HIS A 42 -5.44 19.69 2.77
C HIS A 42 -6.93 19.85 2.44
N ARG A 43 -7.54 18.86 1.76
CA ARG A 43 -8.98 18.90 1.42
C ARG A 43 -9.88 18.59 2.61
N LEU A 44 -9.35 17.93 3.65
CA LEU A 44 -10.09 17.53 4.86
C LEU A 44 -9.41 18.04 6.14
N PRO A 45 -9.68 19.28 6.58
CA PRO A 45 -9.11 19.81 7.83
C PRO A 45 -9.41 19.00 9.10
N GLY A 46 -10.48 18.20 9.10
CA GLY A 46 -10.84 17.31 10.22
C GLY A 46 -10.16 15.93 10.19
N LEU A 47 -9.39 15.63 9.15
CA LEU A 47 -8.55 14.44 9.08
C LEU A 47 -7.41 14.61 10.10
N THR A 48 -7.14 13.58 10.91
CA THR A 48 -6.07 13.58 11.92
C THR A 48 -4.91 12.69 11.52
N GLY A 49 -5.15 11.72 10.63
CA GLY A 49 -4.10 10.94 9.98
C GLY A 49 -4.61 10.09 8.84
N SER A 50 -3.69 9.50 8.08
CA SER A 50 -3.98 8.59 6.99
C SER A 50 -2.84 7.59 6.78
N LEU A 51 -3.18 6.41 6.29
CA LEU A 51 -2.27 5.30 6.06
C LEU A 51 -2.70 4.55 4.80
N VAL A 52 -1.74 4.20 3.96
CA VAL A 52 -1.92 3.19 2.92
C VAL A 52 -1.17 1.95 3.31
N ALA A 53 -1.85 0.81 3.33
CA ALA A 53 -1.27 -0.49 3.62
C ALA A 53 -1.47 -1.43 2.43
N SER A 54 -0.48 -2.28 2.15
CA SER A 54 -0.60 -3.36 1.17
C SER A 54 -1.57 -4.44 1.66
N ALA A 55 -1.97 -5.34 0.77
CA ALA A 55 -2.79 -6.51 1.11
C ALA A 55 -2.15 -7.42 2.19
N ASP A 56 -0.82 -7.39 2.31
CA ASP A 56 -0.05 -8.15 3.32
C ASP A 56 0.06 -7.41 4.67
N GLY A 57 -0.52 -6.22 4.78
CA GLY A 57 -0.49 -5.42 6.00
C GLY A 57 0.82 -4.69 6.25
N LEU A 58 1.59 -4.42 5.19
CA LEU A 58 2.79 -3.58 5.27
C LEU A 58 2.46 -2.13 4.92
N PRO A 59 2.99 -1.14 5.66
CA PRO A 59 2.77 0.26 5.35
C PRO A 59 3.46 0.65 4.04
N VAL A 60 2.70 1.26 3.13
CA VAL A 60 3.19 1.81 1.86
C VAL A 60 3.55 3.29 2.03
N ALA A 61 2.68 4.05 2.70
CA ALA A 61 2.87 5.45 3.05
C ALA A 61 1.98 5.80 4.24
N ALA A 62 2.43 6.72 5.10
CA ALA A 62 1.70 7.14 6.29
C ALA A 62 1.88 8.63 6.57
N ASP A 63 0.79 9.29 6.92
CA ASP A 63 0.72 10.61 7.55
C ASP A 63 -0.11 10.44 8.83
N LEU A 64 0.52 9.90 9.89
CA LEU A 64 -0.14 9.50 11.13
C LEU A 64 0.29 10.39 12.31
N PRO A 65 -0.56 10.54 13.34
CA PRO A 65 -0.15 11.18 14.59
C PRO A 65 1.07 10.48 15.20
N PRO A 66 1.96 11.20 15.91
CA PRO A 66 3.21 10.64 16.44
C PRO A 66 3.03 9.44 17.38
N GLN A 67 1.86 9.29 17.99
CA GLN A 67 1.54 8.20 18.93
C GLN A 67 1.10 6.91 18.22
N VAL A 68 0.84 6.96 16.91
CA VAL A 68 0.36 5.82 16.13
C VAL A 68 1.51 5.26 15.31
N GLU A 69 1.91 4.03 15.63
CA GLU A 69 2.97 3.32 14.92
C GLU A 69 2.43 2.78 13.57
N PRO A 70 3.06 3.12 12.42
CA PRO A 70 2.52 2.76 11.11
C PRO A 70 2.36 1.25 10.85
N ALA A 71 3.32 0.42 11.25
CA ALA A 71 3.26 -1.02 10.98
C ALA A 71 2.15 -1.71 11.79
N GLY A 72 2.00 -1.35 13.06
CA GLY A 72 0.92 -1.82 13.92
C GLY A 72 -0.45 -1.39 13.42
N MET A 73 -0.58 -0.13 12.97
CA MET A 73 -1.83 0.35 12.37
C MET A 73 -2.14 -0.37 11.04
N ALA A 74 -1.14 -0.67 10.22
CA ALA A 74 -1.31 -1.42 8.97
C ALA A 74 -1.76 -2.87 9.24
N ALA A 75 -1.16 -3.54 10.22
CA ALA A 75 -1.53 -4.89 10.64
C ALA A 75 -2.96 -4.95 11.20
N LEU A 76 -3.33 -4.00 12.07
CA LEU A 76 -4.68 -3.91 12.63
C LEU A 76 -5.73 -3.63 11.56
N THR A 77 -5.46 -2.67 10.68
CA THR A 77 -6.35 -2.35 9.55
C THR A 77 -6.55 -3.57 8.67
N THR A 78 -5.48 -4.26 8.29
CA THR A 78 -5.54 -5.42 7.38
C THR A 78 -6.34 -6.56 8.00
N SER A 79 -6.15 -6.80 9.30
CA SER A 79 -6.95 -7.78 10.05
C SER A 79 -8.43 -7.41 10.06
N GLY A 80 -8.75 -6.14 10.32
CA GLY A 80 -10.12 -5.63 10.29
C GLY A 80 -10.74 -5.66 8.89
N LEU A 81 -9.95 -5.42 7.86
CA LEU A 81 -10.35 -5.49 6.45
C LEU A 81 -10.69 -6.92 6.05
N ALA A 82 -9.85 -7.89 6.38
CA ALA A 82 -10.10 -9.31 6.11
C ALA A 82 -11.42 -9.78 6.76
N LEU A 83 -11.68 -9.36 8.01
CA LEU A 83 -12.94 -9.64 8.68
C LEU A 83 -14.12 -8.96 7.98
N SER A 84 -13.98 -7.68 7.62
CA SER A 84 -15.04 -6.91 6.96
C SER A 84 -15.39 -7.48 5.58
N GLN A 85 -14.39 -7.89 4.81
CA GLN A 85 -14.55 -8.60 3.54
C GLN A 85 -15.29 -9.92 3.73
N ARG A 86 -14.92 -10.71 4.75
CA ARG A 86 -15.59 -11.97 5.04
C ARG A 86 -17.07 -11.76 5.40
N ILE A 87 -17.37 -10.75 6.21
CA ILE A 87 -18.74 -10.39 6.56
C ILE A 87 -19.52 -9.97 5.30
N ALA A 88 -18.95 -9.09 4.48
CA ALA A 88 -19.58 -8.64 3.23
C ALA A 88 -19.93 -9.83 2.33
N LEU A 89 -18.95 -10.71 2.03
CA LEU A 89 -19.17 -11.91 1.21
C LEU A 89 -20.19 -12.89 1.79
N THR A 90 -20.48 -12.85 3.09
CA THR A 90 -21.45 -13.74 3.73
C THR A 90 -22.89 -13.22 3.57
N VAL A 91 -23.08 -11.91 3.51
CA VAL A 91 -24.40 -11.26 3.58
C VAL A 91 -24.89 -10.80 2.20
N GLN A 92 -23.99 -10.64 1.23
CA GLN A 92 -24.27 -9.99 -0.04
C GLN A 92 -23.37 -10.54 -1.15
N ASP A 93 -23.89 -10.55 -2.38
CA ASP A 93 -23.14 -10.89 -3.62
C ASP A 93 -22.19 -9.75 -4.06
N GLY A 94 -21.92 -8.79 -3.17
CA GLY A 94 -21.15 -7.58 -3.42
C GLY A 94 -19.74 -7.62 -2.83
N GLY A 95 -18.82 -6.88 -3.44
CA GLY A 95 -17.47 -6.68 -2.91
C GLY A 95 -17.45 -5.70 -1.73
N PHE A 96 -16.46 -5.86 -0.83
CA PHE A 96 -16.17 -4.88 0.20
C PHE A 96 -15.79 -3.53 -0.43
N GLN A 97 -16.40 -2.46 0.06
CA GLN A 97 -16.09 -1.09 -0.37
C GLN A 97 -15.36 -0.31 0.73
N GLU A 98 -15.96 -0.27 1.92
CA GLU A 98 -15.44 0.47 3.06
C GLU A 98 -16.00 -0.08 4.38
N VAL A 99 -15.28 0.17 5.47
CA VAL A 99 -15.75 -0.01 6.85
C VAL A 99 -15.54 1.28 7.62
N VAL A 100 -16.54 1.65 8.43
CA VAL A 100 -16.52 2.83 9.30
C VAL A 100 -16.56 2.39 10.75
N ILE A 101 -15.56 2.79 11.53
CA ILE A 101 -15.52 2.61 12.97
C ILE A 101 -15.66 3.99 13.61
N ARG A 102 -16.73 4.18 14.38
CA ARG A 102 -16.98 5.39 15.17
C ARG A 102 -16.67 5.11 16.64
N ALA A 103 -15.73 5.86 17.19
CA ALA A 103 -15.36 5.83 18.59
C ALA A 103 -15.57 7.21 19.23
N THR A 104 -15.46 7.30 20.55
CA THR A 104 -15.55 8.57 21.29
C THR A 104 -14.52 9.59 20.80
N GLY A 105 -13.34 9.13 20.41
CA GLY A 105 -12.25 9.95 19.87
C GLY A 105 -12.37 10.33 18.40
N GLY A 106 -13.41 9.87 17.69
CA GLY A 106 -13.63 10.18 16.29
C GLY A 106 -13.87 8.96 15.40
N TYR A 107 -13.33 9.00 14.19
CA TYR A 107 -13.60 8.01 13.14
C TYR A 107 -12.31 7.37 12.66
N VAL A 108 -12.37 6.05 12.45
CA VAL A 108 -11.40 5.29 11.64
C VAL A 108 -12.20 4.73 10.47
N VAL A 109 -11.82 5.08 9.25
CA VAL A 109 -12.49 4.57 8.05
C VAL A 109 -11.46 3.91 7.16
N THR A 110 -11.73 2.69 6.72
CA THR A 110 -10.86 1.96 5.80
C THR A 110 -11.62 1.72 4.50
N TYR A 111 -11.03 2.17 3.41
CA TYR A 111 -11.52 2.02 2.04
C TYR A 111 -10.65 1.01 1.29
N ALA A 112 -11.26 0.22 0.43
CA ALA A 112 -10.50 -0.56 -0.56
C ALA A 112 -9.77 0.40 -1.52
N ALA A 113 -8.49 0.11 -1.79
CA ALA A 113 -7.69 0.82 -2.80
C ALA A 113 -7.21 -0.20 -3.83
N GLY A 114 -8.11 -0.57 -4.74
CA GLY A 114 -7.90 -1.66 -5.69
C GLY A 114 -7.82 -3.02 -4.99
N LEU A 115 -7.15 -3.98 -5.63
CA LEU A 115 -6.97 -5.35 -5.09
C LEU A 115 -5.74 -5.50 -4.20
N VAL A 116 -4.83 -4.51 -4.22
CA VAL A 116 -3.47 -4.65 -3.69
C VAL A 116 -3.21 -3.82 -2.43
N ALA A 117 -4.13 -2.91 -2.08
CA ALA A 117 -3.95 -2.00 -0.96
C ALA A 117 -5.27 -1.54 -0.34
N SER A 118 -5.15 -0.83 0.78
CA SER A 118 -6.24 -0.13 1.45
C SER A 118 -5.80 1.27 1.87
N LEU A 119 -6.76 2.21 1.91
CA LEU A 119 -6.60 3.53 2.50
C LEU A 119 -7.34 3.56 3.83
N THR A 120 -6.63 3.80 4.92
CA THR A 120 -7.21 4.09 6.23
C THR A 120 -7.06 5.56 6.56
N VAL A 121 -8.15 6.18 7.02
CA VAL A 121 -8.19 7.56 7.48
C VAL A 121 -8.64 7.63 8.93
N LEU A 122 -8.01 8.53 9.67
CA LEU A 122 -8.36 8.90 11.04
C LEU A 122 -8.93 10.31 11.01
N ALA A 123 -10.04 10.55 11.69
CA ALA A 123 -10.64 11.86 11.77
C ALA A 123 -11.21 12.14 13.16
N GLY A 124 -11.23 13.41 13.55
CA GLY A 124 -11.76 13.82 14.86
C GLY A 124 -13.28 13.64 14.97
N PRO A 125 -13.85 13.72 16.19
CA PRO A 125 -15.28 13.49 16.43
C PRO A 125 -16.21 14.53 15.78
N GLY A 126 -15.69 15.74 15.52
CA GLY A 126 -16.42 16.81 14.84
C GLY A 126 -16.31 16.80 13.31
N VAL A 127 -15.70 15.78 12.71
CA VAL A 127 -15.57 15.72 11.25
C VAL A 127 -16.96 15.61 10.59
N ASN A 128 -17.14 16.30 9.47
CA ASN A 128 -18.29 16.05 8.60
C ASN A 128 -18.06 14.71 7.87
N VAL A 129 -18.78 13.67 8.29
CA VAL A 129 -18.64 12.31 7.76
C VAL A 129 -19.01 12.25 6.27
N GLY A 130 -20.01 13.01 5.83
CA GLY A 130 -20.34 13.11 4.41
C GLY A 130 -19.17 13.63 3.58
N ARG A 131 -18.53 14.71 4.03
CA ARG A 131 -17.33 15.26 3.38
C ARG A 131 -16.14 14.30 3.45
N LEU A 132 -15.96 13.60 4.56
CA LEU A 132 -14.93 12.56 4.71
C LEU A 132 -15.03 11.53 3.58
N HIS A 133 -16.22 10.95 3.35
CA HIS A 133 -16.40 9.99 2.27
C HIS A 133 -16.27 10.62 0.87
N LEU A 134 -16.79 11.84 0.68
CA LEU A 134 -16.70 12.56 -0.60
C LEU A 134 -15.25 12.79 -1.04
N GLU A 135 -14.34 13.01 -0.10
CA GLU A 135 -12.93 13.27 -0.38
C GLU A 135 -12.06 12.00 -0.35
N SER A 136 -12.35 11.06 0.56
CA SER A 136 -11.54 9.85 0.74
C SER A 136 -11.81 8.77 -0.30
N ARG A 137 -13.05 8.58 -0.77
CA ARG A 137 -13.33 7.55 -1.81
C ARG A 137 -12.58 7.83 -3.12
N PRO A 138 -12.60 9.06 -3.68
CA PRO A 138 -11.78 9.36 -4.86
C PRO A 138 -10.28 9.27 -4.58
N ALA A 139 -9.83 9.58 -3.37
CA ALA A 139 -8.43 9.43 -2.99
C ALA A 139 -7.98 7.96 -2.98
N ALA A 140 -8.81 7.06 -2.44
CA ALA A 140 -8.55 5.61 -2.48
C ALA A 140 -8.44 5.10 -3.93
N ALA A 141 -9.31 5.56 -4.83
CA ALA A 141 -9.24 5.20 -6.25
C ALA A 141 -7.96 5.73 -6.93
N ARG A 142 -7.54 6.97 -6.63
CA ARG A 142 -6.27 7.52 -7.14
C ARG A 142 -5.06 6.76 -6.62
N ILE A 143 -5.06 6.40 -5.33
CA ILE A 143 -4.00 5.58 -4.73
C ILE A 143 -3.92 4.22 -5.41
N ALA A 144 -5.06 3.58 -5.69
CA ALA A 144 -5.08 2.32 -6.44
C ALA A 144 -4.40 2.47 -7.81
N ALA A 145 -4.75 3.51 -8.58
CA ALA A 145 -4.14 3.78 -9.88
C ALA A 145 -2.61 4.01 -9.78
N LEU A 146 -2.15 4.80 -8.80
CA LEU A 146 -0.73 5.03 -8.56
C LEU A 146 0.04 3.74 -8.26
N LEU A 147 -0.58 2.80 -7.54
CA LEU A 147 0.03 1.52 -7.20
C LEU A 147 0.00 0.51 -8.36
N GLU A 148 -1.03 0.54 -9.19
CA GLU A 148 -1.11 -0.27 -10.41
C GLU A 148 -0.06 0.15 -11.43
N GLU A 149 0.13 1.45 -11.66
CA GLU A 149 1.17 2.00 -12.54
C GLU A 149 2.58 1.60 -12.07
N ALA A 150 2.81 1.65 -10.77
CA ALA A 150 4.05 1.20 -10.15
C ALA A 150 4.31 -0.30 -10.31
N GLY A 151 3.28 -1.13 -10.11
CA GLY A 151 3.36 -2.59 -10.29
C GLY A 151 3.57 -2.99 -11.75
N ALA A 152 2.96 -2.26 -12.69
CA ALA A 152 3.12 -2.48 -14.13
C ALA A 152 4.52 -2.09 -14.65
N ALA A 153 5.21 -1.17 -13.97
CA ALA A 153 6.57 -0.74 -14.29
C ALA A 153 7.66 -1.70 -13.76
N ALA A 154 7.33 -2.65 -12.87
CA ALA A 154 8.27 -3.66 -12.40
C ALA A 154 8.58 -4.67 -13.53
N PRO A 155 9.86 -5.06 -13.75
CA PRO A 155 10.19 -6.06 -14.75
C PRO A 155 9.43 -7.36 -14.50
N ARG A 156 8.59 -7.78 -15.47
CA ARG A 156 7.97 -9.11 -15.43
C ARG A 156 9.09 -10.15 -15.29
N PRO A 157 9.00 -11.10 -14.34
CA PRO A 157 9.97 -12.17 -14.26
C PRO A 157 10.03 -12.88 -15.62
N PRO A 158 11.23 -13.17 -16.15
CA PRO A 158 11.35 -13.87 -17.43
C PRO A 158 10.56 -15.18 -17.34
N PRO A 159 9.84 -15.57 -18.41
CA PRO A 159 9.11 -16.82 -18.41
C PRO A 159 10.06 -17.94 -18.02
N ALA A 160 9.68 -18.71 -17.00
CA ALA A 160 10.48 -19.81 -16.49
C ALA A 160 10.85 -20.71 -17.69
N GLU A 161 12.15 -20.83 -17.98
CA GLU A 161 12.62 -21.78 -18.99
C GLU A 161 12.10 -23.17 -18.58
N GLY A 162 11.14 -23.68 -19.34
CA GLY A 162 10.62 -25.03 -19.16
C GLY A 162 11.76 -26.05 -19.19
N PRO A 163 11.61 -27.20 -18.51
CA PRO A 163 12.70 -28.15 -18.33
C PRO A 163 13.28 -28.54 -19.69
N ARG A 164 14.54 -28.16 -19.92
CA ARG A 164 15.30 -28.50 -21.13
C ARG A 164 15.38 -30.02 -21.19
N HIS A 165 14.51 -30.63 -21.98
CA HIS A 165 14.52 -32.05 -22.28
C HIS A 165 15.86 -32.35 -22.95
N ARG A 166 16.82 -32.89 -22.18
CA ARG A 166 18.04 -33.49 -22.72
C ARG A 166 17.58 -34.66 -23.59
N ARG A 167 17.40 -34.40 -24.89
CA ARG A 167 17.41 -35.44 -25.90
C ARG A 167 18.80 -36.06 -25.89
N ASN A 168 18.93 -37.18 -25.19
CA ASN A 168 20.02 -38.12 -25.40
C ASN A 168 20.02 -38.48 -26.89
N ARG A 169 21.04 -38.02 -27.62
CA ARG A 169 21.38 -38.57 -28.93
C ARG A 169 22.06 -39.92 -28.69
N GLN A 170 21.48 -40.93 -29.32
CA GLN A 170 22.17 -42.15 -29.73
C GLN A 170 23.29 -41.81 -30.70
#